data_AF-A0A1G7JAS0-F1
#
_entry.id   AF-A0A1G7JAS0-F1
#
_cell.length_a   1.000
_cell.length_b   1.000
_cell.length_c   1.000
_cell.angle_alpha   90.00
_cell.angle_beta   90.00
_cell.angle_gamma   90.00
#
_symmetry.space_group_name_H-M   'P 1'
#
loop_
_entity.id
_entity.type
_entity.pdbx_description
1 polymer ?
#
loop_
_entity_poly.entity_id
_entity_poly.type
_entity_poly.pdbx_seq_one_letter_code
_entity_poly.pdbx_strand_id
1 'polypeptide(L)' 'MLLLAPILIIGLYVAMYILRTEKTGACKWRQVSKGAEGVDWACPVCGATAQTASGEPKHCGGRMPKL' A
#
# COMPACT_ATOMS: atom_id res chain seq x y z
N MET A 1 32.65 -1.29 -20.35
CA MET A 1 32.10 -1.65 -19.01
C MET A 1 31.82 -0.42 -18.14
N LEU A 2 32.64 0.62 -18.19
CA LEU A 2 32.45 1.86 -17.41
C LEU A 2 31.09 2.56 -17.66
N LEU A 3 30.57 2.50 -18.89
CA LEU A 3 29.27 3.09 -19.26
C LEU A 3 28.08 2.15 -19.07
N LEU A 4 28.34 0.85 -18.91
CA LEU A 4 27.27 -0.16 -18.83
C LEU A 4 26.62 -0.16 -17.44
N ALA A 5 27.43 0.07 -16.40
CA ALA A 5 26.98 0.23 -15.02
C ALA A 5 26.03 1.43 -14.80
N PRO A 6 26.35 2.67 -15.23
CA PRO A 6 25.45 3.81 -15.03
C PRO A 6 24.14 3.66 -15.81
N ILE A 7 24.17 3.08 -17.02
CA ILE A 7 22.97 2.82 -17.82
C ILE A 7 22.04 1.82 -17.11
N LEU A 8 22.60 0.76 -16.52
CA LEU A 8 21.84 -0.21 -15.74
C LEU A 8 21.19 0.40 -14.50
N ILE A 9 21.92 1.25 -13.76
CA ILE A 9 21.41 1.94 -12.57
C ILE A 9 20.23 2.85 -12.93
N ILE A 10 20.38 3.65 -13.99
CA ILE A 10 19.32 4.55 -14.47
C ILE A 10 18.10 3.73 -14.92
N GLY A 11 18.32 2.66 -15.69
CA GLY A 11 17.25 1.76 -16.14
C GLY A 11 16.49 1.13 -14.97
N LEU A 12 17.20 0.67 -13.93
CA LEU A 12 16.60 0.15 -12.70
C LEU A 12 15.76 1.22 -11.99
N TYR A 13 16.28 2.44 -11.86
CA TYR A 13 15.57 3.53 -11.20
C TYR A 13 14.28 3.91 -11.94
N VAL A 14 14.35 4.00 -13.27
CA VAL A 14 13.20 4.27 -14.13
C VAL A 14 12.18 3.12 -14.06
N ALA A 15 12.64 1.86 -14.10
CA ALA A 15 11.76 0.71 -13.96
C ALA A 15 11.05 0.70 -12.59
N MET A 16 11.76 0.94 -11.50
CA MET A 16 11.17 1.07 -10.16
C MET A 16 10.20 2.26 -10.07
N TYR A 17 10.47 3.36 -10.78
CA TYR A 17 9.59 4.52 -10.81
C TYR A 17 8.29 4.23 -11.58
N ILE A 18 8.37 3.56 -12.73
CA ILE A 18 7.18 3.15 -13.51
C ILE A 18 6.38 2.08 -12.76
N LEU A 19 7.07 1.12 -12.13
CA LEU A 19 6.46 0.10 -11.30
C LEU A 19 6.02 0.61 -9.93
N ARG A 20 6.28 1.88 -9.60
CA ARG A 20 5.80 2.50 -8.37
C ARG A 20 4.29 2.56 -8.47
N THR A 21 3.63 1.61 -7.81
CA THR A 21 2.18 1.62 -7.66
C THR A 21 1.78 2.83 -6.83
N GLU A 22 1.45 3.96 -7.48
CA GLU A 22 0.76 5.12 -6.89
C GLU A 22 -0.68 4.78 -6.45
N LYS A 23 -0.98 3.51 -6.20
CA LYS A 23 -2.28 3.06 -5.69
C LYS A 23 -2.48 3.40 -4.20
N THR A 24 -1.57 4.15 -3.60
CA THR A 24 -1.71 4.65 -2.23
C THR A 24 -2.86 5.67 -2.10
N GLY A 25 -3.13 6.45 -3.15
CA GLY A 25 -4.30 7.33 -3.21
C GLY A 25 -5.64 6.59 -3.41
N ALA A 26 -5.58 5.39 -3.98
CA ALA A 26 -6.74 4.52 -4.21
C ALA A 26 -7.02 3.56 -3.02
N CYS A 27 -6.15 3.53 -2.02
CA CYS A 27 -6.33 2.71 -0.83
C CYS A 27 -7.55 3.20 -0.04
N LYS A 28 -8.63 2.43 -0.08
CA LYS A 28 -9.86 2.68 0.67
C LYS A 28 -10.21 1.46 1.51
N TRP A 29 -10.58 1.69 2.76
CA TRP A 29 -11.05 0.62 3.62
C TRP A 29 -12.42 0.13 3.15
N ARG A 30 -12.57 -1.19 3.10
CA ARG A 30 -13.85 -1.85 2.88
C ARG A 30 -14.16 -2.70 4.09
N GLN A 31 -15.34 -2.50 4.65
CA GLN A 31 -15.84 -3.37 5.71
C GLN A 31 -16.10 -4.77 5.14
N VAL A 32 -15.53 -5.79 5.77
CA VAL A 32 -15.65 -7.20 5.36
C VAL A 32 -16.60 -7.94 6.29
N SER A 33 -16.51 -7.67 7.59
CA SER A 33 -17.23 -8.40 8.62
C SER A 33 -17.59 -7.47 9.79
N LYS A 34 -18.66 -7.80 10.52
CA LYS A 34 -19.01 -7.16 11.78
C LYS A 34 -19.38 -8.26 12.77
N GLY A 35 -18.51 -8.50 13.74
CA GLY A 35 -18.70 -9.46 14.82
C GLY A 35 -19.07 -8.80 16.14
N ALA A 36 -19.21 -9.62 17.20
CA ALA A 36 -19.44 -9.13 18.56
C ALA A 36 -18.24 -8.34 19.12
N GLU A 37 -17.03 -8.63 18.65
CA GLU A 37 -15.78 -7.99 19.10
C GLU A 37 -15.41 -6.71 18.32
N GLY A 38 -16.05 -6.45 17.17
CA GLY A 38 -15.76 -5.27 16.36
C GLY A 38 -16.07 -5.43 14.87
N VAL A 39 -15.51 -4.53 14.07
CA VAL A 39 -15.64 -4.47 12.62
C VAL A 39 -14.30 -4.82 11.96
N ASP A 40 -14.33 -5.78 11.04
CA ASP A 40 -13.18 -6.14 10.23
C ASP A 40 -13.16 -5.34 8.93
N TRP A 41 -12.00 -4.80 8.61
CA TRP A 41 -11.74 -3.97 7.44
C TRP A 41 -10.62 -4.57 6.61
N ALA A 42 -10.79 -4.57 5.30
CA ALA A 42 -9.75 -4.94 4.34
C ALA A 42 -9.67 -3.93 3.21
N CYS A 43 -8.45 -3.63 2.75
CA CYS A 43 -8.22 -2.82 1.58
C CYS A 43 -8.01 -3.73 0.35
N PRO A 44 -8.88 -3.68 -0.67
CA PRO A 44 -8.74 -4.51 -1.87
C PRO A 44 -7.54 -4.09 -2.74
N VAL A 45 -6.93 -2.94 -2.46
CA VAL A 45 -5.87 -2.35 -3.28
C VAL A 45 -4.47 -2.73 -2.77
N CYS A 46 -4.25 -2.65 -1.45
CA CYS A 46 -2.96 -2.99 -0.85
C CYS A 46 -2.99 -4.26 0.01
N GLY A 47 -4.15 -4.90 0.18
CA GLY A 47 -4.30 -6.11 0.99
C GLY A 47 -4.20 -5.89 2.50
N ALA A 48 -4.09 -4.65 2.98
CA ALA A 48 -4.06 -4.36 4.41
C ALA A 48 -5.38 -4.77 5.08
N THR A 49 -5.29 -5.33 6.28
CA THR A 49 -6.43 -5.70 7.13
C THR A 49 -6.34 -5.00 8.49
N ALA A 50 -7.47 -4.61 9.05
CA ALA A 50 -7.56 -4.00 10.38
C ALA A 50 -8.88 -4.38 11.06
N GLN A 51 -8.85 -4.49 12.39
CA GLN A 51 -10.05 -4.70 13.19
C GLN A 51 -10.22 -3.51 14.15
N THR A 52 -11.42 -2.96 14.22
CA THR A 52 -11.73 -1.82 15.11
C THR A 52 -12.98 -2.11 15.92
N ALA A 53 -12.99 -1.71 17.20
CA ALA A 53 -14.17 -1.84 18.05
C ALA A 53 -15.33 -0.94 17.57
N SER A 54 -15.01 0.25 17.04
CA SER A 54 -15.96 1.10 16.32
C SER A 54 -15.23 2.05 15.37
N GLY A 55 -15.87 2.38 14.23
CA GLY A 55 -15.36 3.35 13.26
C GLY A 55 -14.35 2.80 12.24
N GLU A 56 -14.17 3.53 11.14
CA GLU A 56 -13.22 3.18 10.06
C GLU A 56 -11.76 3.41 10.51
N PRO A 57 -10.80 2.54 10.16
CA PRO A 57 -9.39 2.76 10.48
C PRO A 57 -8.83 3.99 9.77
N LYS A 58 -8.09 4.84 10.50
CA LYS A 58 -7.61 6.14 9.99
C LYS A 58 -6.57 6.03 8.87
N HIS A 59 -5.76 4.97 8.87
CA HIS A 59 -4.64 4.83 7.94
C HIS A 59 -4.66 3.45 7.30
N CYS A 60 -4.74 3.40 5.98
CA CYS A 60 -4.52 2.20 5.19
C CYS A 60 -3.04 2.11 4.77
N GLY A 61 -2.51 0.92 4.51
CA GLY A 61 -1.09 0.67 4.17
C GLY A 61 -0.53 1.41 2.93
N GLY A 62 -1.32 2.23 2.25
CA GLY A 62 -0.81 3.24 1.30
C GLY A 62 -0.36 4.55 1.94
N ARG A 63 -0.76 4.83 3.20
CA ARG A 63 -0.41 6.02 4.00
C ARG A 63 0.35 5.67 5.27
N MET A 64 0.83 4.43 5.46
CA MET A 64 1.79 4.17 6.52
C MET A 64 3.14 4.77 6.10
N PRO A 65 3.73 5.70 6.87
CA PRO A 65 5.13 6.05 6.67
C PRO A 65 5.93 4.76 6.85
N LYS A 66 6.71 4.38 5.85
CA LYS A 66 7.71 3.33 6.02
C LYS A 66 8.65 3.82 7.13
N LEU A 67 8.67 3.09 8.25
CA LEU A 67 9.72 3.22 9.27
C LEU A 67 11.08 2.87 8.65
#